data_AF-A0A117S987-F1
#
_entry.id   AF-A0A117S987-F1
#
_cell.length_a   1.000
_cell.length_b   1.000
_cell.length_c   1.000
_cell.angle_alpha   90.00
_cell.angle_beta   90.00
_cell.angle_gamma   90.00
#
_symmetry.space_group_name_H-M   'P 1'
#
loop_
_entity.id
_entity.type
_entity.pdbx_description
1 polymer ?
#
loop_
_entity_poly.entity_id
_entity_poly.type
_entity_poly.pdbx_seq_one_letter_code
_entity_poly.pdbx_strand_id
1 'polypeptide(L)'
;MANSLTQTQVNQSKTLMLFILAMSLSGLENLVAEIIPEFQIGPIELGISSFIFIPLVLVILFDNIWVALAAPIGEIVFADLILGEFGGLGEFEEVILLTMGLYLAGRLVKDVASRKQLIIAALVGFGFTELAGTMIDIGKVWIGIEQLEAVPGLPESIVALEGIDFLVEFVITGIIFGVLPTLYFVPRLYGKLEPMLGIKPREIDDSRNPLPIAVTIGAVIAVILGTTVAFISEMGINIIEWEADFLDKFGDNFIWVPIGIAALVAVITFILAKNGKTKEAKASQEG
;
A
#
# COMPACT_ATOMS: atom_id res chain seq x y z
N MET A 1 12.04 22.36 30.16
CA MET A 1 12.86 21.37 29.44
C MET A 1 12.40 19.94 29.70
N ALA A 2 12.18 19.50 30.94
CA ALA A 2 11.64 18.14 31.19
C ALA A 2 10.25 17.89 30.55
N ASN A 3 9.35 18.88 30.64
CA ASN A 3 7.99 18.77 30.07
C ASN A 3 7.93 18.81 28.53
N SER A 4 8.92 19.40 27.86
CA SER A 4 8.99 19.40 26.39
C SER A 4 9.57 18.09 25.86
N LEU A 5 10.53 17.50 26.57
CA LEU A 5 11.10 16.19 26.20
C LEU A 5 10.07 15.05 26.35
N THR A 6 9.27 15.07 27.41
CA THR A 6 8.18 14.09 27.61
C THR A 6 7.06 14.25 26.58
N GLN A 7 6.69 15.48 26.20
CA GLN A 7 5.72 15.71 25.13
C GLN A 7 6.22 15.23 23.76
N THR A 8 7.50 15.48 23.42
CA THR A 8 8.10 14.97 22.17
C THR A 8 8.13 13.45 22.14
N GLN A 9 8.48 12.79 23.25
CA GLN A 9 8.49 11.32 23.34
C GLN A 9 7.09 10.71 23.20
N VAL A 10 6.07 11.30 23.84
CA VAL A 10 4.68 10.85 23.70
C VAL A 10 4.20 11.01 22.25
N ASN A 11 4.59 12.09 21.57
CA ASN A 11 4.21 12.32 20.17
C ASN A 11 4.93 11.36 19.21
N GLN A 12 6.20 11.03 19.45
CA GLN A 12 6.94 10.01 18.71
C GLN A 12 6.33 8.61 18.89
N SER A 13 5.99 8.23 20.12
CA SER A 13 5.36 6.93 20.39
C SER A 13 4.00 6.79 19.67
N LYS A 14 3.19 7.85 19.66
CA LYS A 14 1.92 7.88 18.91
C LYS A 14 2.13 7.79 17.40
N THR A 15 3.13 8.48 16.88
CA THR A 15 3.50 8.43 15.45
C THR A 15 3.91 7.02 15.05
N LEU A 16 4.73 6.36 15.88
CA LEU A 16 5.16 4.98 15.65
C LEU A 16 3.98 3.99 15.73
N MET A 17 3.04 4.19 16.65
CA MET A 17 1.82 3.39 16.72
C MET A 17 0.95 3.52 15.46
N LEU A 18 0.76 4.76 14.98
CA LEU A 18 0.04 5.03 13.73
C LEU A 18 0.73 4.41 12.52
N PHE A 19 2.07 4.51 12.48
CA PHE A 19 2.88 3.91 11.43
C PHE A 19 2.70 2.40 11.40
N ILE A 20 2.88 1.71 12.53
CA ILE A 20 2.73 0.25 12.62
C ILE A 20 1.31 -0.19 12.25
N LEU A 21 0.29 0.51 12.75
CA LEU A 21 -1.10 0.20 12.43
C LEU A 21 -1.33 0.28 10.92
N ALA A 22 -0.96 1.40 10.30
CA ALA A 22 -1.16 1.63 8.87
C ALA A 22 -0.36 0.64 8.01
N MET A 23 0.90 0.39 8.38
CA MET A 23 1.76 -0.58 7.70
C MET A 23 1.18 -1.99 7.77
N SER A 24 0.76 -2.43 8.96
CA SER A 24 0.20 -3.78 9.13
C SER A 24 -1.13 -3.96 8.40
N LEU A 25 -2.01 -2.95 8.42
CA LEU A 25 -3.33 -3.06 7.82
C LEU A 25 -3.26 -2.96 6.30
N SER A 26 -2.41 -2.08 5.76
CA SER A 26 -2.19 -1.93 4.31
C SER A 26 -1.43 -3.14 3.75
N GLY A 27 -0.45 -3.67 4.49
CA GLY A 27 0.23 -4.90 4.08
C GLY A 27 -0.69 -6.13 4.06
N LEU A 28 -1.58 -6.26 5.05
CA LEU A 28 -2.54 -7.36 5.09
C LEU A 28 -3.59 -7.27 3.97
N GLU A 29 -4.02 -6.08 3.59
CA GLU A 29 -4.98 -5.97 2.49
C GLU A 29 -4.36 -6.28 1.14
N ASN A 30 -3.11 -5.92 0.89
CA ASN A 30 -2.45 -6.20 -0.38
C ASN A 30 -2.20 -7.70 -0.53
N LEU A 31 -1.81 -8.38 0.56
CA LEU A 31 -1.77 -9.85 0.59
C LEU A 31 -3.14 -10.47 0.23
N VAL A 32 -4.24 -9.87 0.70
CA VAL A 32 -5.59 -10.36 0.35
C VAL A 32 -5.94 -10.02 -1.10
N ALA A 33 -5.55 -8.85 -1.61
CA ALA A 33 -5.75 -8.44 -3.00
C ALA A 33 -5.05 -9.41 -3.97
N GLU A 34 -3.80 -9.78 -3.67
CA GLU A 34 -2.98 -10.70 -4.49
C GLU A 34 -3.57 -12.11 -4.62
N ILE A 35 -4.42 -12.52 -3.67
CA ILE A 35 -5.10 -13.82 -3.71
C ILE A 35 -6.34 -13.78 -4.65
N ILE A 36 -6.86 -12.59 -4.94
CA ILE A 36 -8.07 -12.44 -5.75
C ILE A 36 -7.71 -12.64 -7.23
N PRO A 37 -8.38 -13.57 -7.93
CA PRO A 37 -8.07 -13.81 -9.33
C PRO A 37 -8.52 -12.65 -10.22
N GLU A 38 -7.70 -12.35 -11.21
CA GLU A 38 -7.98 -11.37 -12.24
C GLU A 38 -8.65 -12.01 -13.45
N PHE A 39 -9.56 -11.28 -14.10
CA PHE A 39 -10.28 -11.74 -15.27
C PHE A 39 -9.81 -10.98 -16.52
N GLN A 40 -9.11 -11.68 -17.41
CA GLN A 40 -8.68 -11.10 -18.69
C GLN A 40 -9.78 -11.22 -19.75
N ILE A 41 -10.18 -10.09 -20.34
CA ILE A 41 -11.10 -10.03 -21.49
C ILE A 41 -10.41 -9.27 -22.63
N GLY A 42 -9.60 -9.98 -23.42
CA GLY A 42 -8.79 -9.36 -24.47
C GLY A 42 -7.62 -8.59 -23.85
N PRO A 43 -7.34 -7.33 -24.27
CA PRO A 43 -6.28 -6.50 -23.70
C PRO A 43 -6.71 -5.78 -22.41
N ILE A 44 -7.80 -6.24 -21.76
CA ILE A 44 -8.37 -5.60 -20.58
C ILE A 44 -8.27 -6.59 -19.43
N GLU A 45 -7.60 -6.19 -18.37
CA GLU A 45 -7.46 -6.94 -17.14
C GLU A 45 -8.47 -6.42 -16.11
N LEU A 46 -9.43 -7.26 -15.72
CA LEU A 46 -10.43 -6.92 -14.70
C LEU A 46 -10.02 -7.56 -13.38
N GLY A 47 -9.20 -6.83 -12.63
CA GLY A 47 -8.69 -7.21 -11.32
C GLY A 47 -9.05 -6.18 -10.25
N ILE A 48 -8.70 -6.50 -9.00
CA ILE A 48 -8.63 -5.50 -7.93
C ILE A 48 -7.17 -5.47 -7.54
N SER A 49 -6.45 -4.45 -7.99
CA SER A 49 -5.01 -4.37 -7.76
C SER A 49 -4.69 -4.05 -6.31
N SER A 50 -5.55 -3.27 -5.64
CA SER A 50 -5.43 -3.05 -4.19
C SER A 50 -6.74 -2.66 -3.52
N PHE A 51 -6.81 -2.82 -2.20
CA PHE A 51 -7.92 -2.34 -1.38
C PHE A 51 -7.71 -0.90 -0.88
N ILE A 52 -7.25 -0.01 -1.77
CA ILE A 52 -6.84 1.38 -1.49
C ILE A 52 -7.71 2.20 -0.52
N PHE A 53 -8.99 1.86 -0.36
CA PHE A 53 -9.83 2.50 0.66
C PHE A 53 -9.29 2.39 2.08
N ILE A 54 -8.57 1.34 2.46
CA ILE A 54 -8.06 1.21 3.84
C ILE A 54 -7.03 2.31 4.12
N PRO A 55 -5.93 2.43 3.37
CA PRO A 55 -4.96 3.49 3.61
C PRO A 55 -5.58 4.86 3.41
N LEU A 56 -6.51 5.04 2.46
CA LEU A 56 -7.30 6.26 2.29
C LEU A 56 -8.07 6.63 3.57
N VAL A 57 -8.79 5.67 4.16
CA VAL A 57 -9.52 5.88 5.41
C VAL A 57 -8.57 6.30 6.52
N LEU A 58 -7.43 5.63 6.67
CA LEU A 58 -6.46 5.94 7.72
C LEU A 58 -5.86 7.35 7.54
N VAL A 59 -5.43 7.73 6.33
CA VAL A 59 -4.86 9.07 6.10
C VAL A 59 -5.90 10.18 6.21
N ILE A 60 -7.17 9.91 5.88
CA ILE A 60 -8.27 10.88 6.08
C ILE A 60 -8.56 11.09 7.56
N LEU A 61 -8.53 10.02 8.38
CA LEU A 61 -8.81 10.12 9.81
C LEU A 61 -7.65 10.74 10.59
N PHE A 62 -6.41 10.37 10.26
CA PHE A 62 -5.23 10.79 11.03
C PHE A 62 -4.48 12.00 10.47
N ASP A 63 -4.63 12.30 9.17
CA ASP A 63 -3.97 13.44 8.50
C ASP A 63 -2.47 13.52 8.78
N ASN A 64 -1.79 12.38 8.65
CA ASN A 64 -0.40 12.22 9.02
C ASN A 64 0.41 11.60 7.88
N ILE A 65 1.52 12.25 7.50
CA ILE A 65 2.43 11.77 6.45
C ILE A 65 3.04 10.41 6.78
N TRP A 66 3.23 10.08 8.06
CA TRP A 66 3.74 8.78 8.48
C TRP A 66 2.74 7.66 8.24
N VAL A 67 1.43 7.95 8.29
CA VAL A 67 0.38 6.99 7.93
C VAL A 67 0.38 6.78 6.42
N ALA A 68 0.57 7.85 5.64
CA ALA A 68 0.67 7.77 4.19
C ALA A 68 1.90 6.96 3.74
N LEU A 69 3.06 7.18 4.38
CA LEU A 69 4.29 6.42 4.11
C LEU A 69 4.20 4.97 4.54
N ALA A 70 3.52 4.69 5.64
CA ALA A 70 3.40 3.34 6.17
C ALA A 70 2.66 2.40 5.22
N ALA A 71 1.72 2.90 4.40
CA ALA A 71 0.91 2.08 3.50
C ALA A 71 1.75 1.31 2.46
N PRO A 72 2.51 1.97 1.56
CA PRO A 72 3.37 1.28 0.60
C PRO A 72 4.54 0.52 1.27
N ILE A 73 4.96 0.92 2.47
CA ILE A 73 5.93 0.11 3.22
C ILE A 73 5.31 -1.20 3.72
N GLY A 74 4.00 -1.17 4.04
CA GLY A 74 3.24 -2.37 4.38
C GLY A 74 3.17 -3.33 3.20
N GLU A 75 2.87 -2.81 2.02
CA GLU A 75 2.89 -3.54 0.75
C GLU A 75 4.21 -4.27 0.52
N ILE A 76 5.33 -3.53 0.48
CA ILE A 76 6.67 -4.13 0.32
C ILE A 76 6.92 -5.25 1.31
N VAL A 77 6.56 -5.06 2.58
CA VAL A 77 6.87 -6.03 3.63
C VAL A 77 5.96 -7.26 3.59
N PHE A 78 4.70 -7.12 3.18
CA PHE A 78 3.70 -8.18 3.32
C PHE A 78 3.23 -8.80 2.02
N ALA A 79 3.19 -8.05 0.92
CA ALA A 79 2.94 -8.57 -0.41
C ALA A 79 4.28 -8.99 -1.01
N ASP A 80 5.15 -8.03 -1.36
CA ASP A 80 6.30 -8.31 -2.23
C ASP A 80 7.35 -9.21 -1.57
N LEU A 81 7.80 -8.87 -0.35
CA LEU A 81 8.88 -9.63 0.32
C LEU A 81 8.43 -11.01 0.80
N ILE A 82 7.16 -11.16 1.20
CA ILE A 82 6.65 -12.45 1.69
C ILE A 82 6.33 -13.38 0.53
N LEU A 83 5.76 -12.84 -0.55
CA LEU A 83 5.46 -13.61 -1.76
C LEU A 83 6.71 -13.86 -2.61
N GLY A 84 7.79 -13.11 -2.36
CA GLY A 84 9.07 -13.27 -3.05
C GLY A 84 9.11 -12.57 -4.40
N GLU A 85 8.24 -11.59 -4.59
CA GLU A 85 8.03 -10.81 -5.82
C GLU A 85 8.71 -9.44 -5.77
N PHE A 86 9.40 -9.12 -4.68
CA PHE A 86 10.07 -7.83 -4.51
C PHE A 86 11.05 -7.50 -5.63
N GLY A 87 10.68 -6.54 -6.49
CA GLY A 87 11.44 -6.10 -7.67
C GLY A 87 12.60 -5.14 -7.38
N GLY A 88 12.95 -4.90 -6.11
CA GLY A 88 14.12 -4.10 -5.75
C GLY A 88 13.88 -2.60 -5.76
N LEU A 89 14.65 -1.85 -6.56
CA LEU A 89 14.54 -0.38 -6.59
C LEU A 89 13.28 0.10 -7.32
N GLY A 90 12.72 -0.69 -8.23
CA GLY A 90 11.52 -0.36 -8.99
C GLY A 90 10.34 -0.06 -8.07
N GLU A 91 10.15 -0.87 -7.03
CA GLU A 91 9.07 -0.72 -6.04
C GLU A 91 9.09 0.62 -5.30
N PHE A 92 10.26 1.27 -5.21
CA PHE A 92 10.35 2.57 -4.56
C PHE A 92 9.73 3.70 -5.38
N GLU A 93 9.50 3.52 -6.68
CA GLU A 93 8.65 4.40 -7.49
C GLU A 93 7.27 4.50 -6.83
N GLU A 94 6.61 3.36 -6.66
CA GLU A 94 5.29 3.27 -6.06
C GLU A 94 5.29 3.82 -4.63
N VAL A 95 6.30 3.48 -3.81
CA VAL A 95 6.40 4.01 -2.44
C VAL A 95 6.33 5.54 -2.43
N ILE A 96 7.05 6.21 -3.34
CA ILE A 96 7.11 7.67 -3.38
C ILE A 96 5.77 8.25 -3.85
N LEU A 97 5.22 7.70 -4.93
CA LEU A 97 4.00 8.19 -5.55
C LEU A 97 2.78 7.94 -4.65
N LEU A 98 2.62 6.71 -4.14
CA LEU A 98 1.52 6.32 -3.28
C LEU A 98 1.54 7.08 -1.95
N THR A 99 2.71 7.24 -1.33
CA THR A 99 2.86 8.07 -0.12
C THR A 99 2.35 9.49 -0.37
N MET A 100 2.73 10.07 -1.50
CA MET A 100 2.34 11.44 -1.84
C MET A 100 0.84 11.53 -2.19
N GLY A 101 0.30 10.60 -2.97
CA GLY A 101 -1.12 10.52 -3.30
C GLY A 101 -1.99 10.41 -2.05
N LEU A 102 -1.67 9.48 -1.15
CA LEU A 102 -2.37 9.32 0.12
C LEU A 102 -2.25 10.56 1.02
N TYR A 103 -1.08 11.21 1.04
CA TYR A 103 -0.89 12.44 1.80
C TYR A 103 -1.75 13.60 1.23
N LEU A 104 -1.88 13.71 -0.10
CA LEU A 104 -2.81 14.66 -0.73
C LEU A 104 -4.26 14.36 -0.34
N ALA A 105 -4.67 13.10 -0.38
CA ALA A 105 -6.03 12.69 0.01
C ALA A 105 -6.37 13.10 1.44
N GLY A 106 -5.49 12.77 2.40
CA GLY A 106 -5.70 13.13 3.82
C GLY A 106 -5.81 14.64 4.04
N ARG A 107 -5.00 15.42 3.31
CA ARG A 107 -4.97 16.88 3.35
C ARG A 107 -6.19 17.56 2.74
N LEU A 108 -6.78 16.98 1.70
CA LEU A 108 -7.94 17.52 0.97
C LEU A 108 -9.24 17.49 1.80
N VAL A 109 -9.34 16.55 2.74
CA VAL A 109 -10.51 16.44 3.62
C VAL A 109 -10.34 17.37 4.81
N LYS A 110 -11.15 18.43 4.89
CA LYS A 110 -11.23 19.32 6.07
C LYS A 110 -12.34 18.90 7.01
N ASP A 111 -13.42 18.36 6.44
CA ASP A 111 -14.58 17.83 7.14
C ASP A 111 -14.82 16.37 6.72
N VAL A 112 -14.59 15.45 7.66
CA VAL A 112 -14.80 14.01 7.49
C VAL A 112 -16.27 13.62 7.29
N ALA A 113 -17.22 14.49 7.61
CA ALA A 113 -18.64 14.29 7.32
C ALA A 113 -19.01 14.69 5.88
N SER A 114 -18.16 15.44 5.20
CA SER A 114 -18.43 15.95 3.86
C SER A 114 -18.18 14.90 2.78
N ARG A 115 -19.25 14.26 2.31
CA ARG A 115 -19.20 13.26 1.22
C ARG A 115 -18.46 13.76 -0.02
N LYS A 116 -18.62 15.05 -0.38
CA LYS A 116 -17.95 15.64 -1.54
C LYS A 116 -16.43 15.67 -1.36
N GLN A 117 -15.95 16.05 -0.18
CA GLN A 117 -14.52 16.08 0.10
C GLN A 117 -13.93 14.68 0.13
N LEU A 118 -14.67 13.70 0.69
CA LEU A 118 -14.24 12.30 0.68
C LEU A 118 -14.11 11.74 -0.74
N ILE A 119 -15.07 12.03 -1.63
CA ILE A 119 -14.99 11.63 -3.05
C ILE A 119 -13.78 12.26 -3.72
N ILE A 120 -13.60 13.58 -3.57
CA ILE A 120 -12.47 14.29 -4.19
C ILE A 120 -11.14 13.76 -3.65
N ALA A 121 -11.04 13.53 -2.34
CA ALA A 121 -9.82 13.03 -1.72
C ALA A 121 -9.46 11.63 -2.20
N ALA A 122 -10.42 10.71 -2.28
CA ALA A 122 -10.17 9.35 -2.80
C ALA A 122 -9.74 9.38 -4.27
N LEU A 123 -10.45 10.15 -5.11
CA LEU A 123 -10.11 10.25 -6.54
C LEU A 123 -8.76 10.92 -6.78
N VAL A 124 -8.43 11.99 -6.04
CA VAL A 124 -7.14 12.68 -6.18
C VAL A 124 -6.01 11.84 -5.60
N GLY A 125 -6.24 11.15 -4.48
CA GLY A 125 -5.22 10.33 -3.85
C GLY A 125 -4.78 9.18 -4.74
N PHE A 126 -5.75 8.36 -5.16
CA PHE A 126 -5.47 7.24 -6.04
C PHE A 126 -5.10 7.69 -7.46
N GLY A 127 -5.87 8.62 -8.03
CA GLY A 127 -5.63 9.10 -9.38
C GLY A 127 -4.30 9.85 -9.55
N PHE A 128 -3.74 10.44 -8.49
CA PHE A 128 -2.39 11.00 -8.54
C PHE A 128 -1.34 9.91 -8.74
N THR A 129 -1.41 8.84 -7.94
CA THR A 129 -0.47 7.72 -8.01
C THR A 129 -0.55 7.04 -9.37
N GLU A 130 -1.76 6.63 -9.73
CA GLU A 130 -2.03 5.86 -10.94
C GLU A 130 -1.63 6.64 -12.20
N LEU A 131 -2.06 7.90 -12.30
CA LEU A 131 -1.71 8.73 -13.45
C LEU A 131 -0.20 9.00 -13.53
N ALA A 132 0.48 9.17 -12.39
CA ALA A 132 1.92 9.37 -12.39
C ALA A 132 2.66 8.11 -12.84
N GLY A 133 2.26 6.93 -12.36
CA GLY A 133 2.80 5.63 -12.79
C GLY A 133 2.64 5.43 -14.30
N THR A 134 1.40 5.52 -14.80
CA THR A 134 1.10 5.40 -16.25
C THR A 134 1.97 6.34 -17.10
N MET A 135 2.17 7.59 -16.66
CA MET A 135 2.99 8.55 -17.40
C MET A 135 4.48 8.20 -17.35
N ILE A 136 4.95 7.59 -16.26
CA ILE A 136 6.32 7.11 -16.12
C ILE A 136 6.53 5.88 -17.02
N ASP A 137 5.59 4.94 -17.05
CA ASP A 137 5.67 3.73 -17.89
C ASP A 137 5.68 4.06 -19.38
N ILE A 138 4.79 4.95 -19.84
CA ILE A 138 4.85 5.52 -21.19
C ILE A 138 6.22 6.19 -21.43
N GLY A 139 6.75 6.89 -20.43
CA GLY A 139 8.04 7.56 -20.48
C GLY A 139 9.22 6.61 -20.65
N LYS A 140 9.23 5.46 -19.95
CA LYS A 140 10.27 4.42 -20.01
C LYS A 140 10.47 3.96 -21.46
N VAL A 141 9.37 3.74 -22.17
CA VAL A 141 9.33 3.30 -23.57
C VAL A 141 9.72 4.40 -24.54
N TRP A 142 9.16 5.61 -24.38
CA TRP A 142 9.42 6.71 -25.31
C TRP A 142 10.86 7.20 -25.29
N ILE A 143 11.51 7.13 -24.12
CA ILE A 143 12.91 7.50 -23.95
C ILE A 143 13.84 6.34 -24.36
N GLY A 144 13.30 5.13 -24.54
CA GLY A 144 14.04 3.93 -24.93
C GLY A 144 14.89 3.37 -23.79
N ILE A 145 14.41 3.51 -22.56
CA ILE A 145 15.04 2.92 -21.37
C ILE A 145 14.67 1.45 -21.29
N GLU A 146 13.39 1.15 -21.55
CA GLU A 146 12.90 -0.21 -21.67
C GLU A 146 13.34 -0.81 -23.01
N GLN A 147 14.00 -1.97 -22.96
CA GLN A 147 14.65 -2.60 -24.12
C GLN A 147 13.67 -3.43 -24.95
N LEU A 148 12.61 -2.81 -25.44
CA LEU A 148 11.68 -3.48 -26.34
C LEU A 148 12.26 -3.57 -27.76
N GLU A 149 12.02 -4.68 -28.45
CA GLU A 149 12.35 -4.78 -29.88
C GLU A 149 11.58 -3.69 -30.64
N ALA A 150 12.30 -2.78 -31.29
CA ALA A 150 11.72 -1.60 -31.94
C ALA A 150 10.86 -1.98 -33.16
N VAL A 151 9.61 -2.34 -32.90
CA VAL A 151 8.57 -2.58 -33.91
C VAL A 151 7.87 -1.26 -34.24
N PRO A 152 7.64 -0.93 -35.52
CA PRO A 152 6.84 0.25 -35.89
C PRO A 152 5.46 0.22 -35.24
N GLY A 153 5.07 1.29 -34.54
CA GLY A 153 3.78 1.39 -33.84
C GLY A 153 3.80 0.96 -32.37
N LEU A 154 4.95 0.50 -31.85
CA LEU A 154 5.09 0.06 -30.47
C LEU A 154 4.85 1.19 -29.45
N PRO A 155 5.43 2.41 -29.60
CA PRO A 155 5.18 3.51 -28.66
C PRO A 155 3.71 3.94 -28.62
N GLU A 156 3.02 3.94 -29.77
CA GLU A 156 1.60 4.28 -29.85
C GLU A 156 0.72 3.18 -29.23
N SER A 157 1.13 1.92 -29.36
CA SER A 157 0.42 0.79 -28.76
C SER A 157 0.53 0.83 -27.24
N ILE A 158 1.70 1.18 -26.71
CA ILE A 158 1.93 1.25 -25.26
C ILE A 158 1.11 2.37 -24.64
N VAL A 159 1.07 3.55 -25.24
CA VAL A 159 0.17 4.63 -24.78
C VAL A 159 -1.30 4.19 -24.74
N ALA A 160 -1.71 3.35 -25.69
CA ALA A 160 -3.08 2.83 -25.73
C ALA A 160 -3.33 1.76 -24.65
N LEU A 161 -2.38 0.85 -24.41
CA LEU A 161 -2.47 -0.19 -23.38
C LEU A 161 -2.47 0.43 -21.98
N GLU A 162 -1.43 1.20 -21.65
CA GLU A 162 -1.29 1.92 -20.39
C GLU A 162 -2.49 2.83 -20.11
N GLY A 163 -3.00 3.50 -21.15
CA GLY A 163 -4.19 4.34 -21.03
C GLY A 163 -5.49 3.56 -20.77
N ILE A 164 -5.60 2.34 -21.28
CA ILE A 164 -6.74 1.45 -21.00
C ILE A 164 -6.62 0.90 -19.58
N ASP A 165 -5.44 0.46 -19.19
CA ASP A 165 -5.17 -0.11 -17.86
C ASP A 165 -5.43 0.94 -16.78
N PHE A 166 -4.89 2.16 -16.94
CA PHE A 166 -5.22 3.32 -16.10
C PHE A 166 -6.73 3.52 -15.93
N LEU A 167 -7.51 3.46 -17.01
CA LEU A 167 -8.96 3.71 -16.94
C LEU A 167 -9.70 2.60 -16.21
N VAL A 168 -9.31 1.36 -16.44
CA VAL A 168 -9.92 0.19 -15.80
C VAL A 168 -9.60 0.21 -14.31
N GLU A 169 -8.33 0.44 -13.96
CA GLU A 169 -7.83 0.53 -12.60
C GLU A 169 -8.48 1.68 -11.84
N PHE A 170 -8.55 2.86 -12.46
CA PHE A 170 -9.21 4.03 -11.88
C PHE A 170 -10.70 3.80 -11.62
N VAL A 171 -11.39 3.05 -12.47
CA VAL A 171 -12.82 2.73 -12.29
C VAL A 171 -13.03 1.65 -11.23
N ILE A 172 -12.31 0.53 -11.33
CA ILE A 172 -12.51 -0.61 -10.43
C ILE A 172 -11.92 -0.29 -9.07
N THR A 173 -10.60 -0.13 -8.99
CA THR A 173 -9.90 0.12 -7.73
C THR A 173 -10.20 1.52 -7.21
N GLY A 174 -10.10 2.55 -8.05
CA GLY A 174 -10.29 3.94 -7.62
C GLY A 174 -11.72 4.27 -7.19
N ILE A 175 -12.72 3.97 -8.03
CA ILE A 175 -14.12 4.34 -7.77
C ILE A 175 -14.84 3.26 -6.96
N ILE A 176 -14.87 2.02 -7.44
CA ILE A 176 -15.68 0.96 -6.83
C ILE A 176 -15.09 0.56 -5.48
N PHE A 177 -13.77 0.29 -5.42
CA PHE A 177 -13.10 -0.17 -4.21
C PHE A 177 -12.44 0.95 -3.39
N GLY A 178 -12.24 2.15 -3.94
CA GLY A 178 -11.68 3.30 -3.22
C GLY A 178 -12.75 4.24 -2.69
N VAL A 179 -13.52 4.89 -3.57
CA VAL A 179 -14.52 5.91 -3.21
C VAL A 179 -15.67 5.32 -2.38
N LEU A 180 -16.30 4.23 -2.84
CA LEU A 180 -17.50 3.70 -2.18
C LEU A 180 -17.20 3.23 -0.74
N PRO A 181 -16.14 2.44 -0.47
CA PRO A 181 -15.84 2.03 0.89
C PRO A 181 -15.34 3.20 1.73
N THR A 182 -14.59 4.16 1.18
CA THR A 182 -14.17 5.37 1.90
C THR A 182 -15.37 6.17 2.40
N LEU A 183 -16.39 6.38 1.55
CA LEU A 183 -17.64 7.04 1.93
C LEU A 183 -18.41 6.29 3.03
N TYR A 184 -18.28 4.96 3.05
CA TYR A 184 -18.94 4.12 4.04
C TYR A 184 -18.19 4.09 5.39
N PHE A 185 -16.86 3.95 5.35
CA PHE A 185 -16.02 3.68 6.51
C PHE A 185 -15.57 4.94 7.25
N VAL A 186 -15.18 6.01 6.55
CA VAL A 186 -14.67 7.24 7.20
C VAL A 186 -15.65 7.78 8.24
N PRO A 187 -16.96 8.00 7.94
CA PRO A 187 -17.89 8.53 8.93
C PRO A 187 -18.20 7.55 10.08
N ARG A 188 -18.00 6.25 9.88
CA ARG A 188 -18.28 5.21 10.87
C ARG A 188 -17.14 4.98 11.85
N LEU A 189 -15.91 5.20 11.39
CA LEU A 189 -14.68 4.99 12.12
C LEU A 189 -14.18 6.27 12.80
N TYR A 190 -14.56 7.43 12.26
CA TYR A 190 -14.30 8.73 12.87
C TYR A 190 -14.83 8.79 14.30
N GLY A 191 -13.96 9.21 15.22
CA GLY A 191 -14.28 9.30 16.65
C GLY A 191 -14.25 7.96 17.39
N LYS A 192 -13.89 6.85 16.72
CA LYS A 192 -13.73 5.53 17.34
C LYS A 192 -12.29 5.05 17.29
N LEU A 193 -11.63 5.17 16.14
CA LEU A 193 -10.25 4.71 15.98
C LEU A 193 -9.26 5.60 16.73
N GLU A 194 -9.40 6.92 16.64
CA GLU A 194 -8.47 7.86 17.25
C GLU A 194 -8.42 7.72 18.78
N PRO A 195 -9.57 7.63 19.50
CA PRO A 195 -9.56 7.43 20.95
C PRO A 195 -8.95 6.09 21.39
N MET A 196 -9.11 5.03 20.61
CA MET A 196 -8.50 3.72 20.90
C MET A 196 -6.97 3.78 20.86
N LEU A 197 -6.40 4.70 20.08
CA LEU A 197 -4.96 4.96 20.00
C LEU A 197 -4.49 6.06 20.97
N GLY A 198 -5.38 6.56 21.83
CA GLY A 198 -5.08 7.66 22.74
C GLY A 198 -4.86 9.01 22.05
N ILE A 199 -5.44 9.19 20.86
CA ILE A 199 -5.37 10.41 20.04
C ILE A 199 -6.74 11.06 20.04
N LYS A 200 -6.78 12.40 19.93
CA LYS A 200 -8.05 13.11 19.77
C LYS A 200 -8.53 12.94 18.32
N PRO A 201 -9.84 12.76 18.09
CA PRO A 201 -10.41 12.77 16.74
C PRO A 201 -10.05 14.06 16.01
N ARG A 202 -9.92 13.96 14.69
CA ARG A 202 -9.59 15.09 13.82
C ARG A 202 -10.64 16.20 13.93
N GLU A 203 -10.21 17.41 14.29
CA GLU A 203 -11.12 18.56 14.34
C GLU A 203 -11.42 19.08 12.92
N ILE A 204 -12.67 19.53 12.71
CA ILE A 204 -13.08 20.18 11.47
C ILE A 204 -12.47 21.58 11.45
N ASP A 205 -11.60 21.85 10.48
CA ASP A 205 -10.96 23.16 10.30
C ASP A 205 -11.20 23.68 8.88
N ASP A 206 -12.24 24.51 8.75
CA ASP A 206 -12.59 25.14 7.47
C ASP A 206 -11.56 26.19 7.02
N SER A 207 -10.80 26.77 7.96
CA SER A 207 -9.80 27.83 7.71
C SER A 207 -8.48 27.30 7.17
N ARG A 208 -8.23 26.00 7.33
CA ARG A 208 -7.05 25.32 6.80
C ARG A 208 -6.99 25.43 5.28
N ASN A 209 -5.83 25.84 4.77
CA ASN A 209 -5.49 25.62 3.36
C ASN A 209 -5.11 24.14 3.18
N PRO A 210 -5.91 23.32 2.46
CA PRO A 210 -5.62 21.90 2.26
C PRO A 210 -4.33 21.70 1.45
N LEU A 211 -4.07 22.58 0.47
CA LEU A 211 -2.94 22.50 -0.45
C LEU A 211 -2.08 23.77 -0.35
N PRO A 212 -1.23 23.91 0.68
CA PRO A 212 -0.23 24.96 0.71
C PRO A 212 0.83 24.70 -0.37
N ILE A 213 1.52 25.76 -0.80
CA ILE A 213 2.51 25.69 -1.89
C ILE A 213 3.60 24.63 -1.64
N ALA A 214 3.98 24.40 -0.38
CA ALA A 214 4.95 23.38 0.00
C ALA A 214 4.48 21.95 -0.33
N VAL A 215 3.17 21.68 -0.20
CA VAL A 215 2.59 20.37 -0.53
C VAL A 215 2.56 20.19 -2.05
N THR A 216 2.20 21.23 -2.81
CA THR A 216 2.22 21.18 -4.27
C THR A 216 3.65 20.99 -4.81
N ILE A 217 4.63 21.70 -4.25
CA ILE A 217 6.05 21.51 -4.59
C ILE A 217 6.49 20.09 -4.21
N GLY A 218 6.07 19.59 -3.04
CA GLY A 218 6.32 18.22 -2.61
C GLY A 218 5.78 17.19 -3.59
N ALA A 219 4.58 17.39 -4.12
CA ALA A 219 3.98 16.51 -5.12
C ALA A 219 4.78 16.49 -6.44
N VAL A 220 5.22 17.66 -6.92
CA VAL A 220 6.09 17.74 -8.11
C VAL A 220 7.43 17.04 -7.87
N ILE A 221 8.03 17.23 -6.69
CA ILE A 221 9.27 16.54 -6.32
C ILE A 221 9.06 15.03 -6.25
N ALA A 222 7.94 14.56 -5.70
CA ALA A 222 7.62 13.14 -5.64
C ALA A 222 7.54 12.51 -7.02
N VAL A 223 6.88 13.16 -7.99
CA VAL A 223 6.85 12.68 -9.39
C VAL A 223 8.26 12.62 -9.97
N ILE A 224 9.05 13.69 -9.84
CA ILE A 224 10.43 13.72 -10.37
C ILE A 224 11.29 12.60 -9.74
N LEU A 225 11.18 12.38 -8.43
CA LEU A 225 11.91 11.34 -7.72
C LEU A 225 11.43 9.95 -8.14
N GLY A 226 10.12 9.73 -8.23
CA GLY A 226 9.52 8.49 -8.73
C GLY A 226 10.04 8.14 -10.12
N THR A 227 9.93 9.07 -11.08
CA THR A 227 10.49 8.91 -12.44
C THR A 227 11.99 8.60 -12.41
N THR A 228 12.75 9.28 -11.55
CA THR A 228 14.20 9.06 -11.45
C THR A 228 14.50 7.64 -10.95
N VAL A 229 13.81 7.19 -9.91
CA VAL A 229 13.97 5.85 -9.34
C VAL A 229 13.57 4.78 -10.36
N ALA A 230 12.41 4.94 -10.98
CA ALA A 230 11.89 4.07 -12.03
C ALA A 230 12.89 3.87 -13.16
N PHE A 231 13.44 4.97 -13.68
CA PHE A 231 14.40 4.94 -14.78
C PHE A 231 15.73 4.34 -14.35
N ILE A 232 16.21 4.63 -13.14
CA ILE A 232 17.45 4.02 -12.60
C ILE A 232 17.31 2.50 -12.46
N SER A 233 16.15 2.05 -11.97
CA SER A 233 15.83 0.63 -11.84
C SER A 233 15.84 -0.06 -13.21
N GLU A 234 15.14 0.52 -14.20
CA GLU A 234 15.05 -0.04 -15.55
C GLU A 234 16.40 -0.05 -16.29
N MET A 235 17.27 0.93 -16.01
CA MET A 235 18.65 0.94 -16.52
C MET A 235 19.54 -0.15 -15.90
N GLY A 236 19.03 -0.98 -14.99
CA GLY A 236 19.76 -2.06 -14.33
C GLY A 236 20.75 -1.58 -13.27
N ILE A 237 20.62 -0.34 -12.78
CA ILE A 237 21.42 0.17 -11.66
C ILE A 237 20.72 -0.25 -10.36
N ASN A 238 20.61 -1.55 -10.12
CA ASN A 238 20.03 -2.11 -8.90
C ASN A 238 21.02 -1.92 -7.74
N ILE A 239 20.74 -0.96 -6.86
CA ILE A 239 21.54 -0.71 -5.64
C ILE A 239 21.20 -1.75 -4.55
N ILE A 240 20.01 -2.34 -4.63
CA ILE A 240 19.51 -3.37 -3.71
C ILE A 240 18.87 -4.47 -4.56
N GLU A 241 19.63 -5.53 -4.82
CA GLU A 241 19.16 -6.75 -5.50
C GLU A 241 18.84 -7.78 -4.40
N TRP A 242 17.55 -8.04 -4.19
CA TRP A 242 17.13 -9.14 -3.32
C TRP A 242 16.97 -10.37 -4.20
N GLU A 243 17.99 -11.23 -4.19
CA GLU A 243 17.91 -12.53 -4.84
C GLU A 243 17.65 -13.55 -3.74
N ALA A 244 16.49 -14.21 -3.78
CA ALA A 244 16.18 -15.38 -2.97
C ALA A 244 16.98 -16.61 -3.44
N ASP A 245 18.28 -16.41 -3.60
CA ASP A 245 19.19 -17.36 -4.21
C ASP A 245 19.62 -18.46 -3.23
N PHE A 246 18.64 -18.95 -2.47
CA PHE A 246 18.83 -20.02 -1.49
C PHE A 246 19.06 -21.35 -2.18
N LEU A 247 18.49 -21.54 -3.38
CA LEU A 247 18.68 -22.74 -4.18
C LEU A 247 20.07 -22.78 -4.83
N ASP A 248 20.61 -21.68 -5.37
CA ASP A 248 21.98 -21.75 -5.92
C ASP A 248 23.04 -21.72 -4.81
N LYS A 249 22.77 -21.10 -3.65
CA LYS A 249 23.69 -21.11 -2.49
C LYS A 249 23.71 -22.41 -1.69
N PHE A 250 22.57 -23.09 -1.54
CA PHE A 250 22.44 -24.28 -0.69
C PHE A 250 22.06 -25.57 -1.45
N GLY A 251 21.86 -25.47 -2.77
CA GLY A 251 21.48 -26.56 -3.67
C GLY A 251 20.01 -26.97 -3.57
N ASP A 252 19.53 -27.74 -4.55
CA ASP A 252 18.15 -28.28 -4.63
C ASP A 252 17.67 -28.96 -3.33
N ASN A 253 18.60 -29.47 -2.52
CA ASN A 253 18.29 -30.08 -1.24
C ASN A 253 17.75 -29.09 -0.18
N PHE A 254 17.93 -27.78 -0.37
CA PHE A 254 17.41 -26.76 0.54
C PHE A 254 15.88 -26.74 0.59
N ILE A 255 15.19 -27.20 -0.47
CA ILE A 255 13.72 -27.32 -0.51
C ILE A 255 13.17 -28.20 0.62
N TRP A 256 13.96 -29.18 1.10
CA TRP A 256 13.55 -30.05 2.21
C TRP A 256 13.50 -29.34 3.57
N VAL A 257 14.20 -28.21 3.73
CA VAL A 257 14.25 -27.43 4.98
C VAL A 257 12.89 -26.77 5.28
N PRO A 258 12.31 -25.94 4.38
CA PRO A 258 11.00 -25.34 4.63
C PRO A 258 9.89 -26.41 4.69
N ILE A 259 9.96 -27.48 3.89
CA ILE A 259 9.03 -28.62 3.97
C ILE A 259 9.11 -29.29 5.36
N GLY A 260 10.32 -29.50 5.88
CA GLY A 260 10.54 -30.06 7.21
C GLY A 260 9.98 -29.17 8.31
N ILE A 261 10.20 -27.86 8.23
CA ILE A 261 9.66 -26.89 9.19
C ILE A 261 8.13 -26.86 9.14
N ALA A 262 7.54 -26.81 7.93
CA ALA A 262 6.09 -26.82 7.75
C ALA A 262 5.44 -28.10 8.31
N ALA A 263 6.06 -29.27 8.05
CA ALA A 263 5.60 -30.55 8.61
C ALA A 263 5.69 -30.56 10.14
N LEU A 264 6.77 -30.03 10.71
CA LEU A 264 6.97 -29.95 12.15
C LEU A 264 5.94 -29.04 12.81
N VAL A 265 5.66 -27.87 12.21
CA VAL A 265 4.60 -26.96 12.65
C VAL A 265 3.23 -27.65 12.57
N ALA A 266 2.90 -28.31 11.46
CA ALA A 266 1.65 -29.04 11.31
C ALA A 266 1.47 -30.13 12.38
N VAL A 267 2.52 -30.90 12.69
CA VAL A 267 2.51 -31.93 13.74
C VAL A 267 2.32 -31.31 15.13
N ILE A 268 3.05 -30.25 15.45
CA ILE A 268 2.89 -29.54 16.74
C ILE A 268 1.45 -29.03 16.87
N THR A 269 0.93 -28.39 15.83
CA THR A 269 -0.42 -27.83 15.83
C THR A 269 -1.47 -28.92 16.00
N PHE A 270 -1.29 -30.08 15.34
CA PHE A 270 -2.16 -31.24 15.49
C PHE A 270 -2.12 -31.85 16.90
N ILE A 271 -0.93 -31.98 17.50
CA ILE A 271 -0.76 -32.48 18.88
C ILE A 271 -1.42 -31.53 19.88
N LEU A 272 -1.20 -30.21 19.73
CA LEU A 272 -1.81 -29.20 20.58
C LEU A 272 -3.34 -29.20 20.45
N ALA A 273 -3.88 -29.31 19.23
CA ALA A 273 -5.32 -29.41 18.99
C ALA A 273 -5.94 -30.67 19.60
N LYS A 274 -5.25 -31.82 19.54
CA LYS A 274 -5.72 -33.07 20.15
C LYS A 274 -5.67 -33.03 21.69
N ASN A 275 -4.64 -32.40 22.25
CA ASN A 275 -4.49 -32.25 23.70
C ASN A 275 -5.45 -31.19 24.29
N GLY A 276 -5.82 -30.17 23.52
CA GLY A 276 -6.84 -29.18 23.88
C GLY A 276 -8.23 -29.80 24.06
N LYS A 277 -8.68 -30.60 23.08
CA LYS A 277 -9.98 -31.30 23.15
C LYS A 277 -10.07 -32.28 24.33
N THR A 278 -8.95 -32.88 24.73
CA THR A 278 -8.90 -33.82 25.86
C THR A 278 -8.98 -33.10 27.22
N LYS A 279 -8.50 -31.85 27.30
CA LYS A 279 -8.63 -31.01 28.51
C LYS A 279 -10.04 -30.45 28.67
N GLU A 280 -10.67 -30.00 27.58
CA GLU A 280 -12.07 -29.54 27.60
C GLU A 280 -13.05 -30.66 27.97
N ALA A 281 -12.83 -31.88 27.47
CA ALA A 281 -13.67 -33.03 27.82
C ALA A 281 -13.57 -33.46 29.30
N LYS A 282 -12.44 -33.21 29.97
CA LYS A 282 -12.28 -33.48 31.42
C LYS A 282 -12.84 -32.34 32.28
N ALA A 283 -12.70 -31.09 31.86
CA ALA A 283 -13.22 -29.94 32.59
C ALA A 283 -14.76 -29.89 32.65
N SER A 284 -15.46 -30.44 31.65
CA SER A 284 -16.93 -30.57 31.67
C SER A 284 -17.48 -31.75 32.48
N GLN A 285 -16.64 -32.65 33.00
CA GLN A 285 -17.06 -33.78 33.85
C GLN A 285 -16.85 -33.55 35.35
N GLU A 286 -16.11 -32.50 35.73
CA GLU A 286 -15.84 -32.13 37.13
C GLU A 286 -16.54 -30.83 37.57
N GLY A 287 -17.42 -30.26 36.73
CA GLY A 287 -18.20 -29.05 37.00
C GLY A 287 -19.67 -29.33 37.32
#